data_AF-A0A5C8G1H6-F1
#
_entry.id   AF-A0A5C8G1H6-F1
#
_cell.length_a   1.000
_cell.length_b   1.000
_cell.length_c   1.000
_cell.angle_alpha   90.00
_cell.angle_beta   90.00
_cell.angle_gamma   90.00
#
_symmetry.space_group_name_H-M   'P 1'
#
loop_
_entity.id
_entity.type
_entity.pdbx_description
1 polymer ?
#
loop_
_entity_poly.entity_id
_entity_poly.type
_entity_poly.pdbx_seq_one_letter_code
_entity_poly.pdbx_strand_id
1 'polypeptide(L)'
;MESYTKLKIIIFLSILILIFLILKLKDLLTPKEKRFLKAAEDGDFKKIKSIIDKEVNIKSLIETKDKENNTALILASKFGYIEVVKILIENGANINAKNNDNSTALIEASSFYYETVKILIENGADINAKDNGGTTALMNASTEDDYINYEICKTLIENGANVNDKDLQGANALIYGSTFYRKQSGY
;
A
#
# COMPACT_ATOMS: atom_id res chain seq x y z
N MET A 1 -52.96 16.82 -18.83
CA MET A 1 -52.45 15.71 -17.99
C MET A 1 -51.18 15.09 -18.56
N GLU A 2 -51.16 14.74 -19.86
CA GLU A 2 -50.01 14.05 -20.48
C GLU A 2 -48.68 14.82 -20.44
N SER A 3 -48.71 16.15 -20.65
CA SER A 3 -47.52 17.02 -20.60
C SER A 3 -46.89 17.07 -19.18
N TYR A 4 -47.73 17.10 -18.15
CA TYR A 4 -47.29 17.13 -16.76
C TYR A 4 -46.62 15.81 -16.33
N THR A 5 -47.15 14.67 -16.80
CA THR A 5 -46.55 13.36 -16.58
C THR A 5 -45.20 13.22 -17.28
N LYS A 6 -45.08 13.69 -18.53
CA LYS A 6 -43.80 13.71 -19.27
C LYS A 6 -42.76 14.58 -18.56
N LEU A 7 -43.15 15.77 -18.10
CA LEU A 7 -42.25 16.68 -17.38
C LEU A 7 -41.74 16.07 -16.05
N LYS A 8 -42.62 15.41 -15.28
CA LYS A 8 -42.21 14.69 -14.07
C LYS A 8 -41.20 13.57 -14.34
N ILE A 9 -41.41 12.79 -15.39
CA ILE A 9 -40.51 11.71 -15.79
C ILE A 9 -39.14 12.27 -16.19
N ILE A 10 -39.11 13.35 -16.97
CA ILE A 10 -37.85 14.00 -17.39
C ILE A 10 -37.08 14.52 -16.17
N ILE A 11 -37.74 15.19 -15.24
CA ILE A 11 -37.11 15.71 -14.01
C ILE A 11 -36.59 14.57 -13.13
N PHE A 12 -37.36 13.48 -12.99
CA PHE A 12 -36.93 12.32 -12.23
C PHE A 12 -35.69 11.65 -12.85
N LEU A 13 -35.69 11.44 -14.17
CA LEU A 13 -34.55 10.85 -14.87
C LEU A 13 -33.32 11.76 -14.83
N SER A 14 -33.48 13.08 -14.96
CA SER A 14 -32.35 14.02 -14.88
C SER A 14 -31.70 14.04 -13.50
N ILE A 15 -32.50 13.99 -12.43
CA ILE A 15 -32.00 13.85 -11.05
C ILE A 15 -31.31 12.49 -10.85
N LEU A 16 -31.88 11.40 -11.37
CA LEU A 16 -31.27 10.06 -11.27
C LEU A 16 -29.91 9.99 -11.98
N ILE A 17 -29.82 10.56 -13.19
CA ILE A 17 -28.55 10.66 -13.95
C ILE A 17 -27.55 11.52 -13.19
N LEU A 18 -27.97 12.65 -12.61
CA LEU A 18 -27.11 13.53 -11.84
C LEU A 18 -26.58 12.84 -10.57
N ILE A 19 -27.44 12.09 -9.86
CA ILE A 19 -27.04 11.28 -8.69
C ILE A 19 -26.01 10.23 -9.12
N PHE A 20 -26.27 9.50 -10.20
CA PHE A 20 -25.33 8.51 -10.73
C PHE A 20 -23.97 9.14 -11.09
N LEU A 21 -23.98 10.34 -11.70
CA LEU A 21 -22.77 11.08 -12.03
C LEU A 21 -22.01 11.53 -10.77
N ILE A 22 -22.72 12.06 -9.76
CA ILE A 22 -22.12 12.47 -8.48
C ILE A 22 -21.51 11.28 -7.76
N LEU A 23 -22.18 10.12 -7.77
CA LEU A 23 -21.63 8.88 -7.20
C LEU A 23 -20.36 8.47 -7.95
N LYS A 24 -20.37 8.45 -9.28
CA LYS A 24 -19.20 8.11 -10.10
C LYS A 24 -18.03 9.11 -9.95
N LEU A 25 -18.33 10.37 -9.66
CA LEU A 25 -17.32 11.42 -9.43
C LEU A 25 -16.66 11.30 -8.05
N LYS A 26 -17.35 10.79 -7.03
CA LYS A 26 -16.76 10.56 -5.70
C LYS A 26 -15.67 9.50 -5.72
N ASP A 27 -15.75 8.56 -6.65
CA ASP A 27 -14.76 7.49 -6.81
C ASP A 27 -13.56 7.94 -7.67
N LEU A 28 -13.62 9.13 -8.28
CA LEU A 28 -12.56 9.62 -9.13
C LEU A 28 -11.60 10.52 -8.35
N LEU A 29 -10.36 10.07 -8.23
CA LEU A 29 -9.28 10.90 -7.72
C LEU A 29 -9.21 12.24 -8.43
N THR A 30 -9.15 13.31 -7.64
CA THR A 30 -8.88 14.65 -8.12
C THR A 30 -7.51 14.68 -8.81
N PRO A 31 -7.26 15.63 -9.74
CA PRO A 31 -5.95 15.77 -10.38
C PRO A 31 -4.79 15.92 -9.38
N LYS A 32 -5.08 16.50 -8.22
CA LYS A 32 -4.12 16.69 -7.13
C LYS A 32 -3.75 15.38 -6.45
N GLU A 33 -4.73 14.59 -6.05
CA GLU A 33 -4.51 13.27 -5.46
C GLU A 33 -3.73 12.37 -6.41
N LYS A 34 -4.09 12.36 -7.70
CA LYS A 34 -3.33 11.63 -8.73
C LYS A 34 -1.87 12.08 -8.79
N ARG A 35 -1.61 13.39 -8.75
CA ARG A 35 -0.26 13.95 -8.76
C ARG A 35 0.53 13.62 -7.49
N PHE A 36 -0.16 13.54 -6.34
CA PHE A 36 0.44 13.20 -5.06
C PHE A 36 0.85 11.72 -5.02
N LEU A 37 -0.08 10.82 -5.34
CA LEU A 37 0.21 9.39 -5.44
C LEU A 37 1.30 9.09 -6.46
N LYS A 38 1.25 9.75 -7.63
CA LYS A 38 2.31 9.60 -8.64
C LYS A 38 3.67 10.09 -8.15
N ALA A 39 3.72 11.19 -7.39
CA ALA A 39 4.97 11.67 -6.81
C ALA A 39 5.54 10.68 -5.79
N ALA A 40 4.71 9.98 -5.03
CA ALA A 40 5.15 8.94 -4.11
C ALA A 40 5.64 7.69 -4.86
N GLU A 41 4.92 7.28 -5.91
CA GLU A 41 5.30 6.18 -6.81
C GLU A 41 6.61 6.45 -7.57
N ASP A 42 6.91 7.71 -7.90
CA ASP A 42 8.12 8.11 -8.61
C ASP A 42 9.29 8.46 -7.66
N GLY A 43 9.05 8.46 -6.34
CA GLY A 43 10.06 8.87 -5.35
C GLY A 43 10.38 10.37 -5.35
N ASP A 44 9.51 11.21 -5.91
CA ASP A 44 9.72 12.66 -6.04
C ASP A 44 9.49 13.38 -4.70
N PHE A 45 10.50 13.27 -3.83
CA PHE A 45 10.52 13.89 -2.51
C PHE A 45 10.26 15.41 -2.56
N LYS A 46 10.86 16.11 -3.53
CA LYS A 46 10.70 17.57 -3.64
C LYS A 46 9.24 17.95 -3.90
N LYS A 47 8.56 17.20 -4.76
CA LYS A 47 7.15 17.41 -5.06
C LYS A 47 6.25 17.01 -3.90
N ILE A 48 6.50 15.88 -3.24
CA ILE A 48 5.78 15.48 -2.03
C ILE A 48 5.89 16.57 -0.96
N LYS A 49 7.11 17.00 -0.65
CA LYS A 49 7.37 18.06 0.34
C LYS A 49 6.68 19.37 -0.05
N SER A 50 6.81 19.81 -1.30
CA SER A 50 6.16 21.03 -1.80
C SER A 50 4.63 20.98 -1.72
N ILE A 51 4.03 19.79 -1.87
CA ILE A 51 2.59 19.60 -1.71
C ILE A 51 2.22 19.65 -0.22
N ILE A 52 2.93 18.93 0.65
CA ILE A 52 2.72 18.92 2.11
C ILE A 52 2.80 20.34 2.68
N ASP A 53 3.85 21.09 2.35
CA ASP A 53 4.10 22.43 2.89
C ASP A 53 3.01 23.46 2.52
N LYS A 54 2.27 23.21 1.43
CA LYS A 54 1.21 24.11 0.94
C LYS A 54 -0.19 23.71 1.38
N GLU A 55 -0.34 22.54 2.00
CA GLU A 55 -1.65 21.93 2.18
C GLU A 55 -2.25 22.17 3.57
N VAL A 56 -3.47 22.71 3.59
CA VAL A 56 -4.20 22.97 4.85
C VAL A 56 -4.83 21.68 5.42
N ASN A 57 -5.17 20.70 4.58
CA ASN A 57 -5.75 19.41 4.98
C ASN A 57 -4.91 18.23 4.47
N ILE A 58 -3.67 18.14 4.96
CA ILE A 58 -2.72 17.13 4.49
C ILE A 58 -3.14 15.69 4.86
N LYS A 59 -3.84 15.52 5.99
CA LYS A 59 -4.26 14.20 6.48
C LYS A 59 -5.16 13.46 5.49
N SER A 60 -6.13 14.16 4.89
CA SER A 60 -7.02 13.56 3.88
C SER A 60 -6.28 13.16 2.61
N LEU A 61 -5.25 13.92 2.22
CA LEU A 61 -4.47 13.68 1.00
C LEU A 61 -3.46 12.55 1.17
N ILE A 62 -2.84 12.44 2.35
CA ILE A 62 -1.90 11.35 2.68
C ILE A 62 -2.57 9.98 2.64
N GLU A 63 -3.83 9.92 3.09
CA GLU A 63 -4.62 8.69 3.11
C GLU A 63 -5.38 8.42 1.81
N THR A 64 -5.18 9.24 0.77
CA THR A 64 -5.78 8.98 -0.54
C THR A 64 -5.25 7.66 -1.11
N LYS A 65 -6.12 6.97 -1.85
CA LYS A 65 -5.85 5.65 -2.41
C LYS A 65 -5.97 5.63 -3.92
N ASP A 66 -5.08 4.92 -4.60
CA ASP A 66 -5.24 4.63 -6.03
C ASP A 66 -6.35 3.59 -6.29
N LYS A 67 -6.51 3.20 -7.56
CA LYS A 67 -7.47 2.15 -8.00
C LYS A 67 -7.22 0.77 -7.38
N GLU A 68 -6.02 0.53 -6.88
CA GLU A 68 -5.57 -0.72 -6.24
C GLU A 68 -5.60 -0.60 -4.71
N ASN A 69 -6.19 0.49 -4.19
CA ASN A 69 -6.21 0.87 -2.79
C ASN A 69 -4.82 1.15 -2.16
N ASN A 70 -3.78 1.38 -2.97
CA ASN A 70 -2.48 1.78 -2.45
C ASN A 70 -2.52 3.22 -1.97
N THR A 71 -2.02 3.45 -0.76
CA THR A 71 -1.70 4.80 -0.26
C THR A 71 -0.33 5.23 -0.78
N ALA A 72 0.00 6.52 -0.64
CA ALA A 72 1.33 7.03 -0.93
C ALA A 72 2.44 6.27 -0.17
N LEU A 73 2.17 5.86 1.08
CA LEU A 73 3.13 5.11 1.89
C LEU A 73 3.39 3.71 1.32
N ILE A 74 2.34 3.01 0.89
CA ILE A 74 2.47 1.68 0.26
C ILE A 74 3.30 1.81 -1.03
N LEU A 75 2.97 2.78 -1.89
CA LEU A 75 3.70 3.02 -3.15
C LEU A 75 5.18 3.33 -2.90
N ALA A 76 5.48 4.26 -2.00
CA ALA A 76 6.86 4.64 -1.70
C ALA A 76 7.66 3.47 -1.07
N SER A 77 7.00 2.65 -0.24
CA SER A 77 7.64 1.51 0.42
C SER A 77 7.95 0.38 -0.56
N LYS A 78 7.04 0.12 -1.50
CA LYS A 78 7.20 -0.85 -2.59
C LYS A 78 8.41 -0.57 -3.50
N PHE A 79 8.85 0.68 -3.58
CA PHE A 79 10.01 1.07 -4.38
C PHE A 79 11.21 1.53 -3.52
N GLY A 80 11.10 1.44 -2.19
CA GLY A 80 12.18 1.76 -1.27
C GLY A 80 12.57 3.24 -1.20
N TYR A 81 11.66 4.16 -1.48
CA TYR A 81 11.94 5.60 -1.44
C TYR A 81 11.96 6.14 -0.01
N ILE A 82 13.05 5.88 0.70
CA ILE A 82 13.27 6.16 2.13
C ILE A 82 12.82 7.57 2.55
N GLU A 83 13.25 8.61 1.82
CA GLU A 83 12.94 9.99 2.19
C GLU A 83 11.45 10.34 1.99
N VAL A 84 10.78 9.68 1.02
CA VAL A 84 9.33 9.78 0.85
C VAL A 84 8.60 9.01 1.95
N VAL A 85 9.07 7.81 2.31
CA VAL A 85 8.51 7.03 3.41
C VAL A 85 8.54 7.81 4.73
N LYS A 86 9.70 8.38 5.08
CA LYS A 86 9.88 9.18 6.31
C LYS A 86 8.90 10.36 6.37
N ILE A 87 8.86 11.21 5.34
CA ILE A 87 8.01 12.41 5.37
C ILE A 87 6.52 12.07 5.40
N LEU A 88 6.10 10.95 4.78
CA LEU A 88 4.71 10.49 4.87
C LEU A 88 4.36 10.04 6.29
N ILE A 89 5.23 9.27 6.94
CA ILE A 89 5.05 8.82 8.33
C ILE A 89 5.03 10.02 9.29
N GLU A 90 5.97 10.96 9.15
CA GLU A 90 6.05 12.19 9.95
C GLU A 90 4.76 13.03 9.87
N ASN A 91 4.07 12.97 8.74
CA ASN A 91 2.80 13.67 8.51
C ASN A 91 1.55 12.80 8.79
N GLY A 92 1.74 11.68 9.49
CA GLY A 92 0.65 10.87 10.05
C GLY A 92 0.03 9.86 9.09
N ALA A 93 0.78 9.39 8.09
CA ALA A 93 0.35 8.27 7.27
C ALA A 93 0.05 7.03 8.12
N ASN A 94 -1.06 6.36 7.82
CA ASN A 94 -1.42 5.11 8.46
C ASN A 94 -0.43 4.01 8.07
N ILE A 95 0.48 3.69 9.00
CA ILE A 95 1.54 2.70 8.85
C ILE A 95 1.01 1.30 8.47
N ASN A 96 -0.23 0.99 8.90
CA ASN A 96 -0.89 -0.31 8.70
C ASN A 96 -2.02 -0.24 7.67
N ALA A 97 -2.00 0.77 6.78
CA ALA A 97 -2.90 0.81 5.64
C ALA A 97 -2.77 -0.45 4.78
N LYS A 98 -3.88 -0.86 4.18
CA LYS A 98 -3.98 -2.06 3.35
C LYS A 98 -4.51 -1.73 1.96
N ASN A 99 -3.89 -2.31 0.94
CA ASN A 99 -4.33 -2.25 -0.44
C ASN A 99 -5.39 -3.35 -0.74
N ASN A 100 -5.78 -3.51 -2.01
CA ASN A 100 -6.76 -4.52 -2.42
C ASN A 100 -6.33 -5.96 -2.13
N ASP A 101 -5.03 -6.21 -2.09
CA ASP A 101 -4.45 -7.51 -1.74
C ASP A 101 -4.31 -7.70 -0.22
N ASN A 102 -4.83 -6.75 0.57
CA ASN A 102 -4.67 -6.69 2.02
C ASN A 102 -3.19 -6.55 2.44
N SER A 103 -2.32 -6.19 1.51
CA SER A 103 -0.88 -5.97 1.71
C SER A 103 -0.62 -4.62 2.35
N THR A 104 0.35 -4.58 3.26
CA THR A 104 0.80 -3.37 3.97
C THR A 104 2.10 -2.83 3.37
N ALA A 105 2.46 -1.60 3.73
CA ALA A 105 3.76 -1.03 3.37
C ALA A 105 4.94 -1.93 3.80
N LEU A 106 4.83 -2.60 4.95
CA LEU A 106 5.86 -3.53 5.42
C LEU A 106 5.96 -4.77 4.53
N ILE A 107 4.83 -5.37 4.14
CA ILE A 107 4.82 -6.54 3.25
C ILE A 107 5.44 -6.20 1.89
N GLU A 108 5.08 -5.06 1.28
CA GLU A 108 5.63 -4.62 -0.01
C GLU A 108 7.13 -4.28 0.04
N ALA A 109 7.65 -3.78 1.17
CA ALA A 109 9.06 -3.44 1.31
C ALA A 109 9.97 -4.65 1.57
N SER A 110 9.40 -5.73 2.14
CA SER A 110 10.17 -6.82 2.76
C SER A 110 10.93 -7.72 1.78
N SER A 111 10.68 -7.62 0.47
CA SER A 111 11.43 -8.40 -0.51
C SER A 111 12.81 -7.82 -0.83
N PHE A 112 13.05 -6.51 -0.63
CA PHE A 112 14.28 -5.86 -1.12
C PHE A 112 14.77 -4.66 -0.30
N TYR A 113 13.93 -4.00 0.49
CA TYR A 113 14.24 -2.65 0.99
C TYR A 113 14.48 -2.62 2.51
N TYR A 114 15.65 -3.10 2.92
CA TYR A 114 16.03 -3.21 4.34
C TYR A 114 15.82 -1.93 5.16
N GLU A 115 16.32 -0.78 4.70
CA GLU A 115 16.18 0.47 5.46
C GLU A 115 14.71 0.91 5.57
N THR A 116 13.91 0.66 4.54
CA THR A 116 12.47 0.93 4.56
C THR A 116 11.75 0.03 5.56
N VAL A 117 12.07 -1.28 5.58
CA VAL A 117 11.54 -2.23 6.58
C VAL A 117 11.83 -1.76 7.99
N LYS A 118 13.07 -1.36 8.27
CA LYS A 118 13.49 -0.87 9.58
C LYS A 118 12.67 0.36 10.01
N ILE A 119 12.56 1.37 9.14
CA ILE A 119 11.76 2.57 9.41
C ILE A 119 10.29 2.22 9.71
N LEU A 120 9.70 1.31 8.94
CA LEU A 120 8.31 0.91 9.13
C LEU A 120 8.11 0.20 10.49
N ILE A 121 9.01 -0.71 10.86
CA ILE A 121 8.97 -1.42 12.15
C ILE A 121 9.14 -0.43 13.31
N GLU A 122 10.13 0.46 13.25
CA GLU A 122 10.38 1.48 14.28
C GLU A 122 9.17 2.41 14.50
N ASN A 123 8.31 2.57 13.49
CA ASN A 123 7.10 3.38 13.54
C ASN A 123 5.81 2.56 13.77
N GLY A 124 5.94 1.30 14.22
CA GLY A 124 4.81 0.50 14.69
C GLY A 124 4.03 -0.21 13.60
N ALA A 125 4.67 -0.56 12.49
CA ALA A 125 4.09 -1.49 11.51
C ALA A 125 3.75 -2.84 12.17
N ASP A 126 2.59 -3.40 11.84
CA ASP A 126 2.18 -4.74 12.27
C ASP A 126 3.04 -5.79 11.56
N ILE A 127 4.00 -6.33 12.30
CA ILE A 127 5.00 -7.29 11.83
C ILE A 127 4.35 -8.60 11.34
N ASN A 128 3.20 -8.98 11.92
CA ASN A 128 2.52 -10.23 11.63
C ASN A 128 1.28 -10.03 10.74
N ALA A 129 1.16 -8.86 10.09
CA ALA A 129 0.13 -8.62 9.10
C ALA A 129 0.20 -9.67 7.98
N LYS A 130 -0.98 -10.03 7.47
CA LYS A 130 -1.15 -10.98 6.36
C LYS A 130 -1.91 -10.35 5.21
N ASP A 131 -1.42 -10.60 4.01
CA ASP A 131 -2.14 -10.30 2.77
C ASP A 131 -3.30 -11.31 2.55
N ASN A 132 -4.01 -11.20 1.42
CA ASN A 132 -5.11 -12.10 1.05
C ASN A 132 -4.66 -13.56 0.86
N GLY A 133 -3.39 -13.79 0.53
CA GLY A 133 -2.78 -15.11 0.42
C GLY A 133 -2.30 -15.69 1.75
N GLY A 134 -2.42 -14.94 2.84
CA GLY A 134 -1.84 -15.31 4.14
C GLY A 134 -0.34 -15.03 4.24
N THR A 135 0.25 -14.37 3.24
CA THR A 135 1.67 -14.05 3.18
C THR A 135 2.01 -12.96 4.18
N THR A 136 3.10 -13.16 4.93
CA THR A 136 3.65 -12.18 5.88
C THR A 136 4.88 -11.48 5.30
N ALA A 137 5.30 -10.39 5.94
CA ALA A 137 6.57 -9.72 5.65
C ALA A 137 7.77 -10.71 5.68
N LEU A 138 7.80 -11.61 6.67
CA LEU A 138 8.87 -12.59 6.81
C LEU A 138 8.88 -13.62 5.66
N MET A 139 7.71 -14.06 5.20
CA MET A 139 7.62 -14.94 4.03
C MET A 139 8.14 -14.25 2.76
N ASN A 140 7.75 -12.99 2.53
CA ASN A 140 8.26 -12.20 1.40
C ASN A 140 9.77 -11.98 1.47
N ALA A 141 10.32 -11.73 2.67
CA ALA A 141 11.76 -11.60 2.85
C ALA A 141 12.53 -12.92 2.61
N SER A 142 11.83 -14.06 2.65
CA SER A 142 12.42 -15.39 2.45
C SER A 142 12.41 -15.85 0.99
N THR A 143 11.98 -15.02 0.02
CA THR A 143 11.86 -15.44 -1.39
C THR A 143 13.13 -15.28 -2.22
N GLU A 144 14.14 -14.53 -1.78
CA GLU A 144 15.39 -14.36 -2.54
C GLU A 144 16.63 -14.66 -1.69
N ASP A 145 17.67 -15.17 -2.34
CA ASP A 145 18.94 -15.63 -1.74
C ASP A 145 20.04 -14.54 -1.79
N ASP A 146 19.67 -13.27 -1.54
CA ASP A 146 20.63 -12.17 -1.44
C ASP A 146 20.91 -11.79 0.02
N TYR A 147 22.11 -11.26 0.29
CA TYR A 147 22.55 -10.82 1.61
C TYR A 147 21.56 -9.86 2.27
N ILE A 148 20.90 -9.00 1.48
CA ILE A 148 19.91 -8.03 1.96
C ILE A 148 18.70 -8.73 2.60
N ASN A 149 18.27 -9.88 2.07
CA ASN A 149 17.14 -10.63 2.62
C ASN A 149 17.43 -11.30 3.95
N TYR A 150 18.70 -11.67 4.19
CA TYR A 150 19.11 -12.18 5.50
C TYR A 150 18.90 -11.14 6.60
N GLU A 151 19.33 -9.89 6.38
CA GLU A 151 19.17 -8.81 7.37
C GLU A 151 17.70 -8.42 7.56
N ILE A 152 16.87 -8.46 6.51
CA ILE A 152 15.42 -8.25 6.63
C ILE A 152 14.78 -9.36 7.46
N CYS A 153 15.05 -10.63 7.15
CA CYS A 153 14.54 -11.78 7.90
C CYS A 153 14.94 -11.69 9.37
N LYS A 154 16.22 -11.43 9.64
CA LYS A 154 16.75 -11.27 10.99
C LYS A 154 16.04 -10.16 11.74
N THR A 155 15.92 -8.98 11.14
CA THR A 155 15.24 -7.83 11.76
C THR A 155 13.77 -8.14 12.07
N LEU A 156 13.06 -8.78 11.15
CA LEU A 156 11.66 -9.18 11.37
C LEU A 156 11.54 -10.18 12.54
N ILE A 157 12.41 -11.20 12.59
CA ILE A 157 12.42 -12.21 13.67
C ILE A 157 12.75 -11.56 15.03
N GLU A 158 13.77 -10.71 15.08
CA GLU A 158 14.18 -10.01 16.31
C GLU A 158 13.07 -9.09 16.85
N ASN A 159 12.20 -8.57 15.97
CA ASN A 159 11.05 -7.75 16.35
C ASN A 159 9.74 -8.55 16.52
N GLY A 160 9.79 -9.89 16.48
CA GLY A 160 8.65 -10.74 16.84
C GLY A 160 7.82 -11.28 15.68
N ALA A 161 8.39 -11.38 14.47
CA ALA A 161 7.75 -12.09 13.37
C ALA A 161 7.57 -13.58 13.71
N ASN A 162 6.35 -14.10 13.48
CA ASN A 162 6.04 -15.49 13.72
C ASN A 162 6.56 -16.38 12.58
N VAL A 163 7.69 -17.06 12.82
CA VAL A 163 8.31 -18.00 11.88
C VAL A 163 7.42 -19.20 11.50
N ASN A 164 6.38 -19.48 12.30
CA ASN A 164 5.49 -20.61 12.10
C ASN A 164 4.19 -20.23 11.38
N ASP A 165 3.99 -18.96 11.05
CA ASP A 165 2.85 -18.57 10.23
C ASP A 165 2.89 -19.30 8.89
N LYS A 166 1.69 -19.62 8.40
CA LYS A 166 1.49 -20.29 7.13
C LYS A 166 0.58 -19.46 6.24
N ASP A 167 0.93 -19.42 4.96
CA ASP A 167 0.07 -18.92 3.90
C ASP A 167 -1.13 -19.87 3.68
N LEU A 168 -2.02 -19.53 2.74
CA LEU A 168 -3.17 -20.37 2.40
C LEU A 168 -2.80 -21.73 1.80
N GLN A 169 -1.57 -21.91 1.34
CA GLN A 169 -1.05 -23.19 0.82
C GLN A 169 -0.36 -24.02 1.91
N GLY A 170 -0.26 -23.49 3.14
CA GLY A 170 0.42 -24.14 4.25
C GLY A 170 1.94 -23.92 4.29
N ALA A 171 2.47 -23.09 3.40
CA ALA A 171 3.89 -22.73 3.33
C ALA A 171 4.23 -21.65 4.38
N ASN A 172 5.34 -21.85 5.09
CA ASN A 172 5.92 -20.89 6.01
C ASN A 172 7.21 -20.28 5.44
N ALA A 173 7.80 -19.32 6.13
CA ALA A 173 9.03 -18.65 5.70
C ALA A 173 10.18 -19.62 5.36
N LEU A 174 10.32 -20.72 6.12
CA LEU A 174 11.30 -21.77 5.84
C LEU A 174 11.05 -22.47 4.49
N ILE A 175 9.79 -22.78 4.18
CA ILE A 175 9.41 -23.39 2.90
C ILE A 175 9.71 -22.42 1.74
N TYR A 176 9.40 -21.13 1.89
CA TYR A 176 9.73 -20.11 0.90
C TYR A 176 11.24 -20.05 0.60
N GLY A 177 12.09 -19.99 1.63
CA GLY A 177 13.56 -20.00 1.44
C GLY A 177 14.07 -21.30 0.79
N SER A 178 13.52 -22.45 1.17
CA SER A 178 13.96 -23.75 0.63
C SER A 178 13.53 -24.00 -0.82
N THR A 179 12.33 -23.57 -1.20
CA THR A 179 11.79 -23.77 -2.56
C THR A 179 12.51 -22.89 -3.58
N PHE A 180 12.90 -21.68 -3.19
CA PHE A 180 13.69 -20.79 -4.04
C PHE A 180 15.09 -21.36 -4.33
N TYR A 181 15.79 -21.83 -3.29
CA TYR A 181 17.11 -22.46 -3.46
C TYR A 181 17.08 -23.63 -4.44
N ARG A 182 16.04 -24.48 -4.37
CA ARG A 182 15.86 -25.59 -5.33
C ARG A 182 15.65 -25.12 -6.77
N LYS A 183 14.86 -24.07 -6.97
CA LYS A 183 14.60 -23.50 -8.30
C LYS A 183 15.85 -22.89 -8.95
N GLN A 184 16.74 -22.29 -8.15
CA GLN A 184 18.03 -21.74 -8.60
C GLN A 184 19.08 -22.84 -8.87
N SER A 185 19.13 -23.87 -8.02
CA SER A 185 20.13 -24.94 -8.10
C SER A 185 19.83 -26.04 -9.13
N GLY A 186 18.65 -26.00 -9.77
CA GLY A 186 18.29 -26.91 -10.87
C GLY A 186 17.97 -28.35 -10.45
N TYR A 187 17.62 -28.57 -9.18
CA TYR A 187 17.24 -29.88 -8.62
C TYR A 187 15.73 -30.04 -8.34
#